data_AF-X1JI09-F1
#
_entry.id   AF-X1JI09-F1
#
_cell.length_a   1.000
_cell.length_b   1.000
_cell.length_c   1.000
_cell.angle_alpha   90.00
_cell.angle_beta   90.00
_cell.angle_gamma   90.00
#
_symmetry.space_group_name_H-M   'P 1'
#
loop_
_entity.id
_entity.type
_entity.pdbx_description
1 polymer ?
#
loop_
_entity_poly.entity_id
_entity_poly.type
_entity_poly.pdbx_seq_one_letter_code
_entity_poly.pdbx_strand_id
1 'polypeptide(L)'
;MTARSRENQIVLLIFVALLSWFVPGAGYFWLKEKKRAIIVFTTIAITFWLGIYIGSIGVIDPVLAKTWYAAQIINSPMVALLGYVSAGGNFPVYG
;
A
#
# COMPACT_ATOMS: atom_id res chain seq x y z
N MET A 1 -11.18 -33.26 5.26
CA MET A 1 -11.43 -31.79 5.22
C MET A 1 -12.69 -31.56 4.41
N THR A 2 -13.73 -30.94 4.98
CA THR A 2 -15.03 -30.77 4.31
C THR A 2 -15.00 -29.56 3.37
N ALA A 3 -15.78 -29.56 2.27
CA ALA A 3 -15.78 -28.46 1.29
C ALA A 3 -16.03 -27.09 1.95
N ARG A 4 -16.95 -27.03 2.92
CA ARG A 4 -17.28 -25.84 3.70
C ARG A 4 -16.11 -25.28 4.51
N SER A 5 -15.17 -26.13 4.97
CA SER A 5 -13.98 -25.64 5.68
C SER A 5 -13.02 -24.94 4.72
N ARG A 6 -12.93 -25.40 3.46
CA ARG A 6 -12.07 -24.78 2.44
C ARG A 6 -12.58 -23.40 2.03
N GLU A 7 -13.89 -23.26 1.83
CA GLU A 7 -14.52 -21.97 1.49
C GLU A 7 -14.27 -20.91 2.57
N ASN A 8 -14.52 -21.25 3.84
CA ASN A 8 -14.25 -20.34 4.95
C ASN A 8 -12.77 -19.91 5.05
N GLN A 9 -11.84 -20.83 4.75
CA GLN A 9 -10.41 -20.53 4.73
C GLN A 9 -10.06 -19.57 3.59
N ILE A 10 -10.61 -19.78 2.38
CA ILE A 10 -10.38 -18.88 1.24
C ILE A 10 -10.91 -17.47 1.55
N VAL A 11 -12.13 -17.37 2.09
CA VAL A 11 -12.71 -16.07 2.46
C VAL A 11 -11.84 -15.35 3.50
N LEU A 12 -11.35 -16.08 4.51
CA LEU A 12 -10.43 -15.52 5.51
C LEU A 12 -9.13 -15.03 4.87
N LEU A 13 -8.54 -15.82 3.98
CA LEU A 13 -7.28 -15.44 3.30
C LEU A 13 -7.47 -14.20 2.43
N ILE A 14 -8.57 -14.12 1.68
CA ILE A 14 -8.91 -12.92 0.88
C ILE A 14 -9.06 -11.70 1.79
N PHE A 15 -9.77 -11.84 2.92
CA PHE A 15 -9.95 -10.75 3.86
C PHE A 15 -8.63 -10.27 4.47
N VAL A 16 -7.76 -11.19 4.89
CA VAL A 16 -6.42 -10.88 5.42
C VAL A 16 -5.53 -10.23 4.37
N ALA A 17 -5.62 -10.67 3.11
CA ALA A 17 -4.90 -10.08 1.99
C ALA A 17 -5.38 -8.64 1.71
N LEU A 18 -6.70 -8.41 1.66
CA LEU A 18 -7.28 -7.08 1.48
C LEU A 18 -6.90 -6.11 2.61
N LEU A 19 -6.91 -6.58 3.87
CA LEU A 19 -6.44 -5.79 5.00
C LEU A 19 -4.97 -5.39 4.83
N SER A 20 -4.11 -6.35 4.48
CA SER A 20 -2.68 -6.11 4.29
C SER A 20 -2.37 -5.19 3.09
N TRP A 21 -3.21 -5.24 2.06
CA TRP A 21 -3.12 -4.34 0.90
C TRP A 21 -3.53 -2.91 1.26
N PHE A 22 -4.57 -2.75 2.10
CA PHE A 22 -5.04 -1.45 2.54
C PHE A 22 -4.07 -0.78 3.53
N VAL A 23 -3.64 -1.51 4.56
CA VAL A 23 -2.66 -1.05 5.55
C VAL A 23 -1.56 -2.11 5.69
N PRO A 24 -0.30 -1.76 5.42
CA PRO A 24 0.83 -2.66 5.60
C PRO A 24 0.83 -3.32 6.98
N GLY A 25 0.88 -4.65 7.03
CA GLY A 25 0.91 -5.39 8.30
C GLY A 25 -0.44 -5.59 9.00
N ALA A 26 -1.54 -5.03 8.49
CA ALA A 26 -2.87 -5.19 9.11
C ALA A 26 -3.38 -6.64 9.09
N GLY A 27 -3.03 -7.45 8.07
CA GLY A 27 -3.33 -8.87 8.08
C GLY A 27 -2.62 -9.64 9.20
N TYR A 28 -1.34 -9.34 9.45
CA TYR A 28 -0.61 -9.92 10.59
C TYR A 28 -1.21 -9.49 11.93
N PHE A 29 -1.71 -8.26 12.01
CA PHE A 29 -2.42 -7.80 13.21
C PHE A 29 -3.71 -8.59 13.42
N TRP A 30 -4.48 -8.84 12.36
CA TRP A 30 -5.68 -9.67 12.40
C TRP A 30 -5.39 -11.11 12.82
N LEU A 31 -4.28 -11.68 12.34
CA LEU A 31 -3.77 -13.00 12.74
C LEU A 31 -3.15 -13.02 14.14
N LYS A 32 -3.24 -11.92 14.91
CA LYS A 32 -2.68 -11.75 16.26
C LYS A 32 -1.15 -11.79 16.33
N GLU A 33 -0.46 -11.69 15.20
CA GLU A 33 1.00 -11.62 15.11
C GLU A 33 1.52 -10.18 15.23
N LYS A 34 1.29 -9.55 16.39
CA LYS A 34 1.56 -8.11 16.62
C LYS A 34 3.00 -7.67 16.28
N LYS A 35 4.00 -8.48 16.63
CA LYS A 35 5.42 -8.18 16.35
C LYS A 35 5.67 -8.08 14.84
N ARG A 36 5.16 -9.03 14.07
CA ARG A 36 5.29 -9.04 12.60
C ARG A 36 4.51 -7.90 11.97
N ALA A 37 3.30 -7.61 12.47
CA ALA A 37 2.53 -6.45 12.03
C ALA A 37 3.32 -5.14 12.16
N ILE A 38 3.95 -4.90 13.33
CA ILE A 38 4.74 -3.69 13.59
C ILE A 38 5.98 -3.63 12.70
N ILE A 39 6.71 -4.74 12.54
CA ILE A 39 7.91 -4.80 11.70
C ILE A 39 7.54 -4.47 10.25
N VAL A 40 6.53 -5.16 9.70
CA VAL A 40 6.09 -4.97 8.31
C VAL A 40 5.57 -3.56 8.08
N PHE A 41 4.73 -3.04 8.98
CA PHE A 41 4.21 -1.68 8.88
C PHE A 41 5.35 -0.65 8.89
N THR A 42 6.24 -0.73 9.87
CA THR A 42 7.34 0.23 10.04
C THR A 42 8.29 0.20 8.84
N THR A 43 8.69 -0.99 8.39
CA THR A 43 9.60 -1.13 7.24
C THR A 43 8.98 -0.55 5.98
N ILE A 44 7.75 -0.93 5.64
CA ILE A 44 7.09 -0.45 4.41
C ILE A 44 6.84 1.06 4.50
N ALA A 45 6.38 1.56 5.65
CA ALA A 45 6.17 3.00 5.84
C ALA A 45 7.47 3.77 5.64
N ILE A 46 8.57 3.38 6.30
CA ILE A 46 9.86 4.07 6.17
C ILE A 46 10.36 4.02 4.72
N THR A 47 10.32 2.86 4.06
CA THR A 47 10.76 2.75 2.66
C THR A 47 9.92 3.63 1.74
N PHE A 48 8.61 3.69 1.95
CA PHE A 48 7.70 4.54 1.18
C PHE A 48 7.99 6.03 1.40
N TRP A 49 8.10 6.47 2.65
CA TRP A 49 8.44 7.85 2.99
C TRP A 49 9.82 8.25 2.48
N LEU A 50 10.80 7.35 2.55
CA LEU A 50 12.13 7.58 2.01
C LEU A 50 12.10 7.73 0.48
N GLY A 51 11.32 6.90 -0.22
CA GLY A 51 11.12 7.03 -1.65
C GLY A 51 10.52 8.39 -2.04
N ILE A 52 9.49 8.84 -1.32
CA ILE A 52 8.91 10.17 -1.51
C ILE A 52 9.90 11.28 -1.15
N TYR A 53 10.71 11.10 -0.09
CA TYR A 53 11.70 12.10 0.31
C TYR A 53 12.78 12.29 -0.76
N ILE A 54 13.31 11.20 -1.31
CA ILE A 54 14.36 11.23 -2.35
C ILE A 54 13.80 11.71 -3.69
N GLY A 55 12.63 11.21 -4.08
CA GLY A 55 12.05 11.49 -5.40
C GLY A 55 11.13 12.72 -5.47
N SER A 56 10.76 13.29 -4.31
CA SER A 56 9.58 14.14 -4.14
C SER A 56 8.25 13.45 -4.45
N ILE A 57 7.16 14.07 -3.99
CA ILE A 57 5.79 13.68 -4.32
C ILE A 57 5.50 13.75 -5.83
N GLY A 58 6.32 14.49 -6.60
CA GLY A 58 6.23 14.56 -8.06
C GLY A 58 6.47 13.23 -8.79
N VAL A 59 7.08 12.23 -8.15
CA VAL A 59 7.18 10.86 -8.70
C VAL A 59 5.82 10.17 -8.82
N ILE A 60 4.83 10.61 -8.03
CA ILE A 60 3.45 10.17 -8.15
C ILE A 60 2.77 11.11 -9.14
N ASP A 61 2.82 10.78 -10.43
CA ASP A 61 2.28 11.63 -11.49
C ASP A 61 1.11 10.96 -12.24
N PRO A 62 -0.14 11.34 -11.92
CA PRO A 62 -1.32 10.81 -12.61
C PRO A 62 -1.52 11.35 -14.03
N VAL A 63 -0.80 12.40 -14.43
CA VAL A 63 -0.99 13.12 -15.70
C VAL A 63 0.02 12.67 -16.75
N LEU A 64 1.32 12.82 -16.47
CA LEU A 64 2.37 12.51 -17.45
C LEU A 64 2.81 11.03 -17.39
N ALA A 65 2.77 10.41 -16.21
CA ALA A 65 3.27 9.05 -15.99
C ALA A 65 2.16 8.00 -15.79
N LYS A 66 1.05 8.10 -16.54
CA LYS A 66 -0.17 7.29 -16.36
C LYS A 66 0.06 5.78 -16.18
N THR A 67 0.94 5.18 -16.97
CA THR A 67 1.22 3.73 -16.92
C THR A 67 1.95 3.34 -15.63
N TRP A 68 2.90 4.16 -15.18
CA TRP A 68 3.59 3.98 -13.90
C TRP A 68 2.71 4.29 -12.71
N TYR A 69 1.89 5.33 -12.80
CA TYR A 69 0.90 5.66 -11.78
C TYR A 69 -0.12 4.52 -11.61
N ALA A 70 -0.63 3.93 -12.69
CA ALA A 70 -1.52 2.77 -12.62
C ALA A 70 -0.88 1.58 -11.90
N ALA A 71 0.39 1.28 -12.19
CA ALA A 71 1.13 0.22 -11.50
C ALA A 71 1.32 0.55 -10.00
N GLN A 72 1.58 1.80 -9.64
CA GLN A 72 1.74 2.22 -8.25
C GLN A 72 0.42 2.11 -7.45
N ILE A 73 -0.73 2.44 -8.05
CA ILE A 73 -2.05 2.29 -7.40
C ILE A 73 -2.35 0.84 -7.02
N ILE A 74 -1.99 -0.11 -7.88
CA ILE A 74 -2.21 -1.54 -7.61
C ILE A 74 -1.41 -2.00 -6.38
N ASN A 75 -0.28 -1.35 -6.08
CA ASN A 75 0.52 -1.68 -4.91
C ASN A 75 -0.05 -1.10 -3.61
N SER A 76 -0.69 0.06 -3.67
CA SER A 76 -1.30 0.68 -2.47
C SER A 76 -2.35 1.73 -2.82
N PRO A 77 -3.51 1.74 -2.13
CA PRO A 77 -4.51 2.80 -2.27
C PRO A 77 -3.98 4.18 -1.82
N MET A 78 -2.91 4.23 -1.02
CA MET A 78 -2.28 5.49 -0.62
C MET A 78 -1.76 6.29 -1.81
N VAL A 79 -1.27 5.61 -2.85
CA VAL A 79 -0.80 6.26 -4.08
C VAL A 79 -1.95 6.99 -4.79
N ALA A 80 -3.16 6.43 -4.77
CA ALA A 80 -4.32 7.10 -5.33
C ALA A 80 -4.59 8.43 -4.60
N LEU A 81 -4.57 8.41 -3.26
CA LEU A 81 -4.76 9.60 -2.43
C LEU A 81 -3.68 10.67 -2.69
N LEU A 82 -2.41 10.27 -2.76
CA LEU A 82 -1.32 11.19 -3.06
C LEU A 82 -1.36 11.70 -4.49
N GLY A 83 -1.87 10.91 -5.44
CA GLY A 83 -2.12 11.33 -6.82
C GLY A 83 -3.12 12.48 -6.93
N TYR A 84 -4.16 12.49 -6.09
CA TYR A 84 -5.07 13.64 -6.00
C TYR A 84 -4.37 14.91 -5.52
N VAL A 85 -3.45 14.75 -4.56
CA VAL A 85 -2.65 15.87 -4.08
C VAL A 85 -1.70 16.33 -5.18
N SER A 86 -1.02 15.41 -5.87
CA SER A 86 0.00 15.69 -6.89
C SER A 86 -0.54 16.14 -8.25
N ALA A 87 -1.84 15.98 -8.52
CA ALA A 87 -2.45 16.44 -9.77
C ALA A 87 -2.42 17.97 -9.96
N GLY A 88 -2.22 18.74 -8.88
CA GLY A 88 -2.20 20.21 -8.89
C GLY A 88 -0.92 20.85 -9.46
N GLY A 89 0.07 20.07 -9.88
CA GLY A 89 1.27 20.51 -10.60
C GLY A 89 2.34 21.29 -9.83
N ASN A 90 2.07 21.81 -8.63
CA ASN A 90 3.03 22.62 -7.85
C ASN A 90 3.54 21.89 -6.60
N PHE A 91 4.51 20.99 -6.77
CA PHE A 91 5.15 20.31 -5.63
C PHE A 91 6.64 20.61 -5.57
N PRO A 92 7.17 20.92 -4.37
CA PRO A 92 8.60 21.11 -4.20
C PRO A 92 9.34 19.79 -4.41
N VAL A 93 10.38 19.81 -5.25
CA VAL A 93 11.29 18.68 -5.47
C VAL A 93 12.48 18.84 -4.54
N TYR A 94 12.65 17.93 -3.59
CA TYR A 94 13.75 17.92 -2.62
C TYR A 94 14.73 16.78 -2.96
N GLY A 95 15.29 16.84 -4.16
CA GLY A 95 16.28 15.90 -4.68
C GLY A 95 17.45 16.63 -5.32
#